data_AF-A0A0X3XPP0-F1
#
_entry.id   AF-A0A0X3XPP0-F1
#
_cell.length_a   1.000
_cell.length_b   1.000
_cell.length_c   1.000
_cell.angle_alpha   90.00
_cell.angle_beta   90.00
_cell.angle_gamma   90.00
#
_symmetry.space_group_name_H-M   'P 1'
#
loop_
_entity.id
_entity.type
_entity.pdbx_description
1 polymer ?
#
loop_
_entity_poly.entity_id
_entity_poly.type
_entity_poly.pdbx_seq_one_letter_code
_entity_poly.pdbx_strand_id
1 'polypeptide(L)'
;MNVPSKLTALAARLIGKNWAHESAEELAAALDKQIDQLREANMPEHLAGAASLTSAPAFQPGLVDLRGDIYDAAVYLDALTTSATATGNVDLVDALREAGEAAHELVARLAAAAHATIPAPAVPVTSRVA
;
A
#
# COMPACT_ATOMS: atom_id res chain seq x y z
N MET A 1 22.77 -1.53 -9.81
CA MET A 1 21.83 -2.23 -8.92
C MET A 1 20.61 -2.59 -9.75
N ASN A 2 20.31 -3.88 -9.93
CA ASN A 2 19.11 -4.31 -10.65
C ASN A 2 17.91 -4.00 -9.78
N VAL A 3 17.11 -3.00 -10.16
CA VAL A 3 15.82 -2.74 -9.54
C VAL A 3 14.94 -3.97 -9.81
N PRO A 4 14.46 -4.69 -8.79
CA PRO A 4 13.51 -5.78 -9.00
C PRO A 4 12.29 -5.20 -9.71
N SER A 5 11.92 -5.77 -10.85
CA SER A 5 10.73 -5.33 -11.57
C SER A 5 9.49 -5.71 -10.76
N LYS A 6 8.40 -4.95 -10.87
CA LYS A 6 7.11 -5.29 -10.21
C LYS A 6 6.65 -6.72 -10.53
N LEU A 7 7.00 -7.21 -11.72
CA LEU A 7 6.77 -8.59 -12.16
C LEU A 7 7.59 -9.65 -11.38
N THR A 8 8.82 -9.32 -10.94
CA THR A 8 9.61 -10.24 -10.10
C THR A 8 9.08 -10.29 -8.67
N ALA A 9 8.55 -9.20 -8.12
CA ALA A 9 7.85 -9.21 -6.83
C ALA A 9 6.52 -9.97 -6.89
N LEU A 10 5.74 -9.80 -7.96
CA LEU A 10 4.51 -10.57 -8.19
C LEU A 10 4.81 -12.06 -8.41
N ALA A 11 5.86 -12.39 -9.17
CA ALA A 11 6.30 -13.78 -9.34
C ALA A 11 6.79 -14.39 -8.02
N ALA A 12 7.51 -13.64 -7.17
CA ALA A 12 7.90 -14.10 -5.83
C ALA A 12 6.69 -14.33 -4.92
N ARG A 13 5.66 -13.47 -4.98
CA ARG A 13 4.37 -13.67 -4.30
C ARG A 13 3.64 -14.91 -4.81
N LEU A 14 3.67 -15.16 -6.12
CA LEU A 14 3.09 -16.35 -6.74
C LEU A 14 3.91 -17.62 -6.50
N ILE A 15 5.21 -17.54 -6.19
CA ILE A 15 6.05 -18.68 -5.78
C ILE A 15 5.77 -19.08 -4.32
N GLY A 16 5.22 -18.18 -3.51
CA GLY A 16 4.64 -18.50 -2.19
C GLY A 16 3.45 -19.48 -2.23
N LYS A 17 3.04 -19.94 -3.42
CA LYS A 17 1.97 -20.91 -3.73
C LYS A 17 2.00 -22.26 -3.01
N ASN A 18 2.91 -22.53 -2.07
CA ASN A 18 3.07 -23.87 -1.49
C ASN A 18 2.72 -24.00 0.00
N TRP A 19 2.28 -22.95 0.68
CA TRP A 19 1.97 -23.02 2.12
C TRP A 19 0.52 -22.63 2.36
N ALA A 20 -0.41 -23.51 1.95
CA ALA A 20 -1.75 -23.46 2.50
C ALA A 20 -1.64 -23.88 3.96
N HIS A 21 -2.10 -23.04 4.88
CA HIS A 21 -2.19 -23.38 6.30
C HIS A 21 -3.42 -24.27 6.51
N GLU A 22 -3.25 -25.36 7.27
CA GLU A 22 -4.32 -26.36 7.45
C GLU A 22 -5.22 -26.03 8.65
N SER A 23 -4.84 -25.04 9.47
CA SER A 23 -5.61 -24.55 10.61
C SER A 23 -5.60 -23.03 10.73
N ALA A 24 -6.59 -22.49 11.45
CA ALA A 24 -6.69 -21.06 11.74
C ALA A 24 -5.52 -20.59 12.61
N GLU A 25 -5.08 -21.42 13.56
CA GLU A 25 -3.96 -21.14 14.45
C GLU A 25 -2.63 -21.03 13.70
N GLU A 26 -2.37 -21.95 12.76
CA GLU A 26 -1.17 -21.88 11.91
C GLU A 26 -1.17 -20.63 11.02
N LEU A 27 -2.33 -20.29 10.45
CA LEU A 27 -2.47 -19.08 9.64
C LEU A 27 -2.23 -17.81 10.47
N ALA A 28 -2.83 -17.72 11.65
CA ALA A 28 -2.66 -16.57 12.55
C ALA A 28 -1.18 -16.40 12.94
N ALA A 29 -0.52 -17.48 13.36
CA ALA A 29 0.90 -17.45 13.72
C ALA A 29 1.80 -17.05 12.54
N ALA A 30 1.46 -17.47 11.32
CA ALA A 30 2.21 -17.08 10.12
C ALA A 30 2.04 -15.59 9.78
N LEU A 31 0.81 -15.07 9.90
CA LEU A 31 0.52 -13.64 9.68
C LEU A 31 1.24 -12.76 10.71
N ASP A 32 1.18 -13.11 12.00
CA ASP A 32 1.85 -12.35 13.06
C ASP A 32 3.37 -12.33 12.85
N LYS A 33 3.96 -13.50 12.59
CA LYS A 33 5.39 -13.63 12.32
C LYS A 33 5.81 -12.81 11.10
N GLN A 34 5.00 -12.79 10.04
CA GLN A 34 5.29 -12.01 8.85
C GLN A 34 5.36 -10.50 9.17
N ILE A 35 4.42 -9.98 9.97
CA ILE A 35 4.40 -8.57 10.35
C ILE A 35 5.61 -8.21 11.20
N ASP A 36 5.97 -9.05 12.17
CA ASP A 36 7.15 -8.81 13.00
C ASP A 36 8.43 -8.80 12.17
N GLN A 37 8.60 -9.77 11.27
CA GLN A 37 9.75 -9.84 10.37
C GLN A 37 9.85 -8.61 9.46
N LEU A 38 8.73 -8.18 8.85
CA LEU A 38 8.70 -6.99 8.00
C LEU A 38 9.02 -5.73 8.79
N ARG A 39 8.50 -5.62 10.02
CA ARG A 39 8.77 -4.47 10.89
C ARG A 39 10.25 -4.41 11.29
N GLU A 40 10.81 -5.51 11.78
CA GLU A 40 12.21 -5.55 12.21
C GLU A 40 13.16 -5.29 11.04
N ALA A 41 12.88 -5.89 9.87
CA ALA A 41 13.74 -5.75 8.70
C ALA A 41 13.69 -4.34 8.10
N ASN A 42 12.50 -3.76 7.95
CA ASN A 42 12.32 -2.58 7.08
C ASN A 42 12.13 -1.27 7.86
N MET A 43 11.64 -1.30 9.11
CA MET A 43 11.36 -0.08 9.87
C MET A 43 12.60 0.82 10.06
N PRO A 44 13.80 0.30 10.39
CA PRO A 44 14.98 1.15 10.54
C PRO A 44 15.33 1.92 9.26
N GLU A 45 15.24 1.26 8.10
CA GLU A 45 15.52 1.87 6.80
C GLU A 45 14.46 2.92 6.44
N HIS A 46 13.18 2.61 6.63
CA HIS A 46 12.09 3.56 6.40
C HIS A 46 12.20 4.79 7.31
N LEU A 47 12.56 4.62 8.58
CA LEU A 47 12.78 5.73 9.51
C LEU A 47 13.99 6.58 9.09
N ALA A 48 15.11 5.96 8.71
CA ALA A 48 16.29 6.69 8.23
C ALA A 48 15.99 7.49 6.96
N GLY A 49 15.28 6.88 6.00
CA GLY A 49 14.83 7.55 4.78
C GLY A 49 13.91 8.72 5.08
N ALA A 50 12.88 8.52 5.92
CA ALA A 50 11.93 9.57 6.30
C ALA A 50 12.59 10.71 7.09
N ALA A 51 13.55 10.41 7.98
CA ALA A 51 14.27 11.40 8.76
C ALA A 51 15.15 12.32 7.89
N SER A 52 15.55 11.89 6.69
CA SER A 52 16.32 12.69 5.75
C SER A 52 15.50 13.76 5.00
N LEU A 53 14.16 13.69 5.09
CA LEU A 53 13.25 14.59 4.38
C LEU A 53 13.12 15.93 5.11
N THR A 54 13.59 17.01 4.50
CA THR A 54 13.70 18.34 5.15
C THR A 54 12.58 19.31 4.77
N SER A 55 11.65 18.91 3.90
CA SER A 55 10.57 19.78 3.42
C SER A 55 9.33 18.96 3.01
N ALA A 56 8.16 19.58 3.01
CA ALA A 56 6.91 18.92 2.63
C ALA A 56 6.97 18.30 1.20
N PRO A 57 7.50 18.97 0.17
CA PRO A 57 7.62 18.36 -1.17
C PRO A 57 8.52 17.12 -1.21
N ALA A 58 9.49 16.99 -0.29
CA ALA A 58 10.39 15.83 -0.26
C ALA A 58 9.67 14.51 0.04
N PHE A 59 8.46 14.55 0.62
CA PHE A 59 7.62 13.37 0.84
C PHE A 59 6.92 12.86 -0.44
N GLN A 60 6.83 13.67 -1.50
CA GLN A 60 6.06 13.34 -2.70
C GLN A 60 6.49 12.04 -3.39
N PRO A 61 7.80 11.79 -3.66
CA PRO A 61 8.20 10.59 -4.39
C PRO A 61 7.75 9.31 -3.66
N GLY A 62 7.99 9.23 -2.35
CA GLY A 62 7.57 8.08 -1.55
C GLY A 62 6.05 7.90 -1.48
N LEU A 63 5.28 8.99 -1.41
CA LEU A 63 3.81 8.93 -1.43
C LEU A 63 3.25 8.48 -2.79
N VAL A 64 3.86 8.93 -3.89
CA VAL A 64 3.47 8.53 -5.25
C VAL A 64 3.78 7.05 -5.50
N ASP A 65 4.97 6.61 -5.11
CA ASP A 65 5.38 5.21 -5.26
C ASP A 65 4.50 4.30 -4.41
N LEU A 66 4.31 4.62 -3.12
CA LEU A 66 3.45 3.85 -2.22
C LEU A 66 2.01 3.78 -2.74
N ARG A 67 1.47 4.90 -3.25
CA ARG A 67 0.13 4.90 -3.87
C ARG A 67 0.05 3.94 -5.05
N GLY A 68 1.07 3.90 -5.90
CA GLY A 68 1.14 2.97 -7.03
C GLY A 68 1.17 1.50 -6.59
N ASP A 69 1.90 1.19 -5.53
CA ASP A 69 2.02 -0.18 -5.01
C ASP A 69 0.74 -0.65 -4.28
N ILE A 70 0.06 0.24 -3.54
CA ILE A 70 -1.25 -0.07 -2.95
C ILE A 70 -2.31 -0.25 -4.04
N TYR A 71 -2.28 0.55 -5.11
CA TYR A 71 -3.22 0.38 -6.22
C TYR A 71 -3.01 -0.96 -6.95
N ASP A 72 -1.78 -1.39 -7.15
CA ASP A 72 -1.47 -2.72 -7.69
C ASP A 72 -2.02 -3.84 -6.79
N ALA A 73 -1.88 -3.70 -5.46
CA ALA A 73 -2.48 -4.62 -4.50
C ALA A 73 -4.02 -4.63 -4.55
N ALA A 74 -4.66 -3.47 -4.70
CA ALA A 74 -6.11 -3.35 -4.84
C ALA A 74 -6.61 -4.10 -6.09
N VAL A 75 -5.94 -3.91 -7.23
CA VAL A 75 -6.26 -4.64 -8.48
C VAL A 75 -6.08 -6.16 -8.30
N TYR A 76 -5.07 -6.58 -7.54
CA TYR A 76 -4.89 -8.00 -7.24
C TYR A 76 -6.01 -8.57 -6.36
N LEU A 77 -6.49 -7.80 -5.37
CA LEU A 77 -7.64 -8.17 -4.55
C LEU A 77 -8.93 -8.28 -5.39
N ASP A 78 -9.15 -7.38 -6.35
CA ASP A 78 -10.26 -7.45 -7.29
C ASP A 78 -10.22 -8.75 -8.13
N ALA A 79 -9.02 -9.14 -8.57
CA ALA A 79 -8.80 -10.39 -9.30
C ALA A 79 -9.07 -11.64 -8.42
N LEU A 80 -8.60 -11.65 -7.17
CA LEU A 80 -8.87 -12.73 -6.21
C LEU A 80 -10.38 -12.83 -5.91
N THR A 81 -11.05 -11.70 -5.72
CA THR A 81 -12.51 -11.64 -5.49
C THR A 81 -13.27 -12.24 -6.68
N THR A 82 -12.83 -11.93 -7.89
CA THR A 82 -13.41 -12.49 -9.12
C THR A 82 -13.26 -14.01 -9.16
N SER A 83 -12.08 -14.55 -8.83
CA SER A 83 -11.86 -16.00 -8.75
C SER A 83 -12.63 -16.67 -7.61
N ALA A 84 -12.71 -16.06 -6.44
CA ALA A 84 -13.50 -16.57 -5.30
C ALA A 84 -15.00 -16.62 -5.65
N THR A 85 -15.50 -15.62 -6.38
CA THR A 85 -16.89 -15.58 -6.89
C THR A 85 -17.14 -16.74 -7.84
N ALA A 86 -16.23 -16.97 -8.79
CA ALA A 86 -16.36 -18.05 -9.76
C ALA A 86 -16.33 -19.45 -9.12
N THR A 87 -15.75 -19.59 -7.93
CA THR A 87 -15.68 -20.85 -7.17
C THR A 87 -16.77 -20.98 -6.11
N GLY A 88 -17.64 -19.98 -5.95
CA GLY A 88 -18.78 -20.01 -5.03
C GLY A 88 -18.40 -19.83 -3.56
N ASN A 89 -17.21 -19.31 -3.25
CA ASN A 89 -16.74 -19.11 -1.88
C ASN A 89 -17.21 -17.74 -1.34
N VAL A 90 -18.47 -17.68 -0.88
CA VAL A 90 -19.17 -16.42 -0.55
C VAL A 90 -18.50 -15.64 0.58
N ASP A 91 -18.15 -16.30 1.68
CA ASP A 91 -17.52 -15.62 2.83
C ASP A 91 -16.16 -15.02 2.45
N LEU A 92 -15.39 -15.72 1.61
CA LEU A 92 -14.13 -15.21 1.09
C LEU A 92 -14.33 -14.03 0.13
N VAL A 93 -15.38 -14.04 -0.69
CA VAL A 93 -15.72 -12.93 -1.59
C VAL A 93 -15.98 -11.66 -0.79
N ASP A 94 -16.75 -11.73 0.29
CA ASP A 94 -17.08 -10.55 1.09
C ASP A 94 -15.84 -10.00 1.80
N ALA A 95 -15.02 -10.87 2.41
CA ALA A 95 -13.76 -10.46 3.02
C ALA A 95 -12.77 -9.82 2.02
N LEU A 96 -12.65 -10.38 0.81
CA LEU A 96 -11.78 -9.82 -0.23
C LEU A 96 -12.32 -8.49 -0.79
N ARG A 97 -13.64 -8.34 -0.91
CA ARG A 97 -14.27 -7.09 -1.34
C ARG A 97 -14.01 -5.98 -0.32
N GLU A 98 -14.22 -6.23 0.96
CA GLU A 98 -13.92 -5.26 2.03
C GLU A 98 -12.44 -4.85 2.03
N ALA A 99 -11.53 -5.82 1.86
CA ALA A 99 -10.10 -5.53 1.75
C ALA A 99 -9.76 -4.68 0.51
N GLY A 100 -10.38 -4.99 -0.64
CA GLY A 100 -10.22 -4.22 -1.88
C GLY A 100 -10.71 -2.78 -1.74
N GLU A 101 -11.89 -2.59 -1.15
CA GLU A 101 -12.45 -1.26 -0.88
C GLU A 101 -11.54 -0.43 0.03
N ALA A 102 -11.03 -1.02 1.11
CA ALA A 102 -10.09 -0.36 2.01
C ALA A 102 -8.77 0.01 1.30
N ALA A 103 -8.27 -0.84 0.40
CA ALA A 103 -7.08 -0.55 -0.39
C ALA A 103 -7.31 0.64 -1.36
N HIS A 104 -8.45 0.66 -2.06
CA HIS A 104 -8.84 1.79 -2.93
C HIS A 104 -9.02 3.10 -2.14
N GLU A 105 -9.60 3.03 -0.95
CA GLU A 105 -9.70 4.19 -0.06
C GLU A 105 -8.32 4.71 0.35
N LEU A 106 -7.39 3.81 0.71
CA LEU A 106 -6.02 4.19 1.05
C LEU A 106 -5.31 4.86 -0.13
N VAL A 107 -5.52 4.39 -1.37
CA VAL A 107 -4.99 5.04 -2.59
C VAL A 107 -5.47 6.48 -2.72
N ALA A 108 -6.75 6.74 -2.43
CA ALA A 108 -7.31 8.10 -2.45
C ALA A 108 -6.71 8.97 -1.33
N ARG A 109 -6.57 8.42 -0.12
CA ARG A 109 -5.96 9.12 1.02
C ARG A 109 -4.49 9.47 0.78
N LEU A 110 -3.72 8.57 0.16
CA LEU A 110 -2.33 8.83 -0.22
C LEU A 110 -2.21 9.92 -1.30
N ALA A 111 -3.15 9.96 -2.25
CA ALA A 111 -3.22 11.06 -3.22
C ALA A 111 -3.48 12.40 -2.52
N ALA A 112 -4.42 12.44 -1.58
CA ALA A 112 -4.70 13.64 -0.79
C ALA A 112 -3.48 14.08 0.04
N ALA A 113 -2.77 13.14 0.66
CA ALA A 113 -1.53 13.42 1.38
C ALA A 113 -0.44 13.99 0.45
N ALA A 114 -0.29 13.43 -0.76
CA ALA A 114 0.64 13.96 -1.75
C ALA A 114 0.26 15.38 -2.18
N HIS A 115 -1.02 15.68 -2.40
CA HIS A 115 -1.48 17.04 -2.71
C HIS A 115 -1.21 18.03 -1.57
N ALA A 116 -1.34 17.61 -0.30
CA ALA A 116 -1.10 18.46 0.86
C ALA A 116 0.38 18.92 0.99
N THR A 117 1.31 18.30 0.27
CA THR A 117 2.72 18.71 0.25
C THR A 117 2.99 19.93 -0.64
N ILE A 118 2.03 20.33 -1.49
CA ILE A 118 2.14 21.48 -2.38
C ILE A 118 1.72 22.73 -1.60
N PRO A 119 2.58 23.76 -1.47
CA PRO A 119 2.20 25.01 -0.81
C PRO A 119 1.00 25.65 -1.49
N ALA A 120 0.06 26.19 -0.70
CA ALA A 120 -1.02 26.99 -1.25
C ALA A 120 -0.44 28.20 -2.01
N PRO A 121 -1.00 28.57 -3.16
CA PRO A 121 -0.56 29.76 -3.88
C PRO A 121 -0.70 31.00 -2.98
N ALA A 122 0.36 31.81 -2.89
CA ALA A 122 0.32 33.06 -2.16
C ALA A 122 -0.70 34.00 -2.84
N VAL A 123 -1.83 34.24 -2.19
CA VAL A 123 -2.80 35.22 -2.68
C VAL A 123 -2.22 36.61 -2.46
N PRO A 124 -2.07 37.46 -3.50
CA PRO A 124 -1.62 38.83 -3.29
C PRO A 124 -2.63 39.57 -2.43
N VAL A 125 -2.19 40.12 -1.30
CA VAL A 125 -3.00 41.05 -0.51
C VAL A 125 -3.11 42.32 -1.36
N THR A 126 -4.23 42.50 -2.05
CA THR A 126 -4.55 43.77 -2.69
C THR A 126 -4.81 44.78 -1.59
N SER A 127 -3.76 45.47 -1.16
CA SER A 127 -3.89 46.61 -0.26
C SER A 127 -4.65 47.71 -1.01
N ARG A 128 -5.93 47.87 -0.70
CA ARG A 128 -6.70 49.05 -1.06
C ARG A 128 -6.11 50.22 -0.26
N VAL A 129 -5.26 51.00 -0.90
CA VAL A 129 -4.90 52.33 -0.40
C VAL A 129 -6.18 53.16 -0.45
N ALA A 130 -6.63 53.59 0.74
CA ALA A 130 -7.75 54.50 0.93
C ALA A 130 -7.38 55.93 0.52
#